data_AF-A0A936TK22-F1
#
_entry.id   AF-A0A936TK22-F1
#
_cell.length_a   1.000
_cell.length_b   1.000
_cell.length_c   1.000
_cell.angle_alpha   90.00
_cell.angle_beta   90.00
_cell.angle_gamma   90.00
#
_symmetry.space_group_name_H-M   'P 1'
#
loop_
_entity.id
_entity.type
_entity.pdbx_description
1 polymer ?
#
loop_
_entity_poly.entity_id
_entity_poly.type
_entity_poly.pdbx_seq_one_letter_code
_entity_poly.pdbx_strand_id
1 'polypeptide(L)'
;MSLHQKLQDVYFDAMHLQEALEAIPAECDCRNAAAHLAAECCCVARPGSIASTMASQQGCLVHLGKLNKSLGSFWADWNYPSWGDQREEPEYVDPKLQSRVSQVLSLCRLLRTTIETLEERVEQFKASCLQADLHRLKESSADLQKLVTEMNGLL
;
A
#
# COMPACT_ATOMS: atom_id res chain seq x y z
N MET A 1 -14.72 -14.44 -5.10
CA MET A 1 -14.02 -13.24 -5.61
C MET A 1 -12.86 -13.74 -6.46
N SER A 2 -12.62 -13.16 -7.64
CA SER A 2 -11.52 -13.61 -8.52
C SER A 2 -10.17 -13.07 -8.07
N LEU A 3 -9.07 -13.72 -8.47
CA LEU A 3 -7.71 -13.21 -8.23
C LEU A 3 -7.49 -11.83 -8.87
N HIS A 4 -8.14 -11.55 -10.00
CA HIS A 4 -8.09 -10.24 -10.65
C HIS A 4 -8.75 -9.15 -9.80
N GLN A 5 -9.94 -9.41 -9.25
CA GLN A 5 -10.61 -8.47 -8.33
C GLN A 5 -9.75 -8.22 -7.09
N LYS A 6 -9.16 -9.27 -6.51
CA LYS A 6 -8.25 -9.13 -5.36
C LYS A 6 -7.01 -8.31 -5.71
N LEU A 7 -6.46 -8.45 -6.91
CA LEU A 7 -5.35 -7.63 -7.37
C LEU A 7 -5.75 -6.16 -7.52
N GLN A 8 -6.96 -5.88 -8.03
CA GLN A 8 -7.51 -4.53 -8.08
C GLN A 8 -7.68 -3.95 -6.67
N ASP A 9 -8.17 -4.73 -5.71
CA ASP A 9 -8.28 -4.30 -4.30
C ASP A 9 -6.90 -3.93 -3.73
N VAL A 10 -5.87 -4.77 -3.95
CA VAL A 10 -4.50 -4.47 -3.54
C VAL A 10 -3.99 -3.18 -4.19
N TYR A 11 -4.25 -2.98 -5.49
CA TYR A 11 -3.87 -1.77 -6.21
C TYR A 11 -4.52 -0.51 -5.61
N PHE A 12 -5.84 -0.52 -5.44
CA PHE A 12 -6.56 0.64 -4.91
C PHE A 12 -6.19 0.93 -3.45
N ASP A 13 -6.00 -0.09 -2.62
CA ASP A 13 -5.55 0.12 -1.24
C ASP A 13 -4.12 0.68 -1.18
N ALA A 14 -3.22 0.26 -2.08
CA ALA A 14 -1.88 0.80 -2.18
C ALA A 14 -1.88 2.26 -2.64
N MET A 15 -2.72 2.60 -3.63
CA MET A 15 -2.93 3.97 -4.10
C MET A 15 -3.46 4.87 -2.97
N HIS A 16 -4.50 4.45 -2.25
CA HIS A 16 -5.06 5.23 -1.15
C HIS A 16 -4.08 5.43 0.01
N LEU A 17 -3.27 4.41 0.32
CA LEU A 17 -2.19 4.54 1.31
C LEU A 17 -1.14 5.56 0.86
N GLN A 18 -0.74 5.53 -0.40
CA GLN A 18 0.19 6.49 -0.97
C GLN A 18 -0.35 7.93 -0.86
N GLU A 19 -1.61 8.16 -1.27
CA GLU A 19 -2.27 9.47 -1.14
C GLU A 19 -2.33 9.94 0.32
N ALA A 20 -2.67 9.04 1.26
CA ALA A 20 -2.75 9.38 2.67
C ALA A 20 -1.39 9.76 3.26
N LEU A 21 -0.30 9.09 2.86
CA LEU A 21 1.06 9.46 3.25
C LEU A 21 1.50 10.79 2.62
N GLU A 22 1.09 11.08 1.39
CA GLU A 22 1.37 12.37 0.74
C GLU A 22 0.66 13.53 1.43
N ALA A 23 -0.53 13.30 1.99
CA ALA A 23 -1.28 14.32 2.71
C ALA A 23 -0.65 14.72 4.06
N ILE A 24 0.18 13.87 4.66
CA ILE A 24 0.92 14.23 5.88
C ILE A 24 1.88 15.38 5.54
N PRO A 25 1.92 16.49 6.28
CA PRO A 25 2.85 17.57 5.99
C PRO A 25 4.31 17.11 6.16
N ALA A 26 5.24 17.74 5.43
CA ALA A 26 6.67 17.43 5.54
C ALA A 26 7.29 17.89 6.87
N GLU A 27 6.63 18.84 7.55
CA GLU A 27 7.09 19.43 8.80
C GLU A 27 5.88 19.59 9.76
N CYS A 28 6.07 19.32 11.05
CA CYS A 28 5.08 19.64 12.07
C CYS A 28 5.68 19.84 13.45
N ASP A 29 5.23 20.90 14.12
CA ASP A 29 5.60 21.23 15.50
C ASP A 29 4.60 20.70 16.55
N CYS A 30 3.52 20.06 16.10
CA CYS A 30 2.44 19.53 16.93
C CYS A 30 2.88 18.42 17.91
N ARG A 31 4.01 17.77 17.64
CA ARG A 31 4.56 16.63 18.41
C ARG A 31 3.53 15.53 18.69
N ASN A 32 2.55 15.35 17.80
CA ASN A 32 1.48 14.37 17.93
C ASN A 32 1.46 13.44 16.71
N ALA A 33 2.31 12.43 16.74
CA ALA A 33 2.43 11.43 15.68
C ALA A 33 1.13 10.65 15.45
N ALA A 34 0.35 10.35 16.49
CA ALA A 34 -0.92 9.63 16.33
C ALA A 34 -1.93 10.44 15.51
N ALA A 35 -2.09 11.74 15.80
CA ALA A 35 -2.98 12.62 15.06
C ALA A 35 -2.55 12.79 13.59
N HIS A 36 -1.25 12.74 13.29
CA HIS A 36 -0.74 12.75 11.91
C HIS A 36 -1.20 11.52 11.14
N LEU A 37 -0.96 10.36 11.73
CA LEU A 37 -1.21 9.08 11.11
C LEU A 37 -2.71 8.79 10.96
N ALA A 38 -3.54 9.41 11.80
CA ALA A 38 -5.01 9.37 11.74
C ALA A 38 -5.64 10.50 10.90
N ALA A 39 -4.85 11.41 10.32
CA ALA A 39 -5.32 12.61 9.62
C ALA A 39 -6.16 13.59 10.47
N GLU A 40 -6.01 13.54 11.80
CA GLU A 40 -6.70 14.41 12.76
C GLU A 40 -5.85 15.61 13.19
N CYS A 41 -4.59 15.68 12.72
CA CYS A 41 -3.70 16.77 13.11
C CYS A 41 -4.16 18.11 12.52
N CYS A 42 -4.04 19.17 13.31
CA CYS A 42 -4.28 20.54 12.87
C CYS A 42 -3.38 20.96 11.69
N CYS A 43 -2.25 20.30 11.49
CA CYS A 43 -1.34 20.53 10.35
C CYS A 43 -1.75 19.78 9.07
N VAL A 44 -2.63 18.78 9.18
CA VAL A 44 -3.24 18.03 8.06
C VAL A 44 -4.60 18.65 7.69
N ALA A 45 -5.34 19.16 8.67
CA ALA A 45 -6.65 19.79 8.50
C ALA A 45 -6.55 21.25 8.02
N ARG A 46 -6.17 21.48 6.75
CA ARG A 46 -6.47 22.76 6.09
C ARG A 46 -7.69 22.61 5.18
N PRO A 47 -8.86 23.17 5.55
CA PRO A 47 -10.00 23.24 4.65
C PRO A 47 -9.60 24.08 3.43
N GLY A 48 -9.63 23.47 2.24
CA GLY A 48 -9.25 24.12 0.97
C GLY A 48 -7.95 23.64 0.33
N SER A 49 -7.22 22.70 0.94
CA SER A 49 -6.13 21.99 0.25
C SER A 49 -6.69 21.02 -0.78
N ILE A 50 -6.19 21.07 -2.01
CA ILE A 50 -6.60 20.24 -3.15
C ILE A 50 -6.36 18.74 -2.88
N ALA A 51 -5.57 18.40 -1.85
CA ALA A 51 -5.25 17.03 -1.42
C ALA A 51 -6.30 16.36 -0.50
N SER A 52 -7.52 16.91 -0.38
CA SER A 52 -8.59 16.31 0.43
C SER A 52 -9.37 15.23 -0.33
N THR A 53 -8.72 14.14 -0.75
CA THR A 53 -9.41 12.93 -1.22
C THR A 53 -10.01 12.18 -0.02
N MET A 54 -11.01 11.31 -0.23
CA MET A 54 -11.54 10.47 0.86
C MET A 54 -10.44 9.62 1.52
N ALA A 55 -9.39 9.28 0.78
CA ALA A 55 -8.24 8.55 1.30
C ALA A 55 -7.47 9.38 2.33
N SER A 56 -7.20 10.65 2.06
CA SER A 56 -6.45 11.50 2.99
C SER A 56 -7.19 11.78 4.30
N GLN A 57 -8.52 11.72 4.32
CA GLN A 57 -9.35 11.94 5.51
C GLN A 57 -9.39 10.74 6.48
N GLN A 58 -9.11 9.52 6.02
CA GLN A 58 -9.14 8.32 6.87
C GLN A 58 -7.81 8.07 7.61
N GLY A 59 -6.73 8.75 7.20
CA GLY A 59 -5.39 8.54 7.74
C GLY A 59 -4.69 7.30 7.17
N CYS A 60 -3.36 7.32 7.22
CA CYS A 60 -2.53 6.27 6.62
C CYS A 60 -2.65 4.93 7.36
N LEU A 61 -2.95 4.91 8.66
CA LEU A 61 -3.08 3.66 9.43
C LEU A 61 -4.25 2.80 8.93
N VAL A 62 -5.37 3.44 8.56
CA VAL A 62 -6.55 2.74 8.06
C VAL A 62 -6.22 2.06 6.73
N HIS A 63 -5.58 2.79 5.81
CA HIS A 63 -5.21 2.23 4.51
C HIS A 63 -4.10 1.19 4.60
N LEU A 64 -3.15 1.36 5.52
CA LEU A 64 -2.12 0.35 5.80
C LEU A 64 -2.75 -0.98 6.24
N GLY A 65 -3.72 -0.91 7.16
CA GLY A 65 -4.47 -2.09 7.60
C GLY A 65 -5.29 -2.75 6.49
N LYS A 66 -5.95 -1.95 5.63
CA LYS A 66 -6.69 -2.47 4.47
C LYS A 66 -5.76 -3.15 3.47
N LEU A 67 -4.67 -2.50 3.10
CA LEU A 67 -3.69 -3.03 2.16
C LEU A 67 -3.10 -4.35 2.64
N ASN A 68 -2.72 -4.44 3.91
CA ASN A 68 -2.25 -5.70 4.51
C ASN A 68 -3.29 -6.82 4.39
N LYS A 69 -4.56 -6.51 4.67
CA LYS A 69 -5.65 -7.47 4.56
C LYS A 69 -5.88 -7.92 3.12
N SER A 70 -5.91 -6.99 2.17
CA SER A 70 -6.10 -7.27 0.74
C SER A 70 -4.95 -8.10 0.19
N LEU A 71 -3.71 -7.74 0.53
CA LEU A 71 -2.52 -8.48 0.11
C LEU A 71 -2.49 -9.89 0.73
N GLY A 72 -2.82 -10.01 2.02
CA GLY A 72 -2.95 -11.30 2.69
C GLY A 72 -4.02 -12.19 2.04
N SER A 73 -5.17 -11.61 1.70
CA SER A 73 -6.26 -12.32 1.02
C SER A 73 -5.91 -12.75 -0.41
N PHE A 74 -5.14 -11.93 -1.13
CA PHE A 74 -4.60 -12.30 -2.45
C PHE A 74 -3.68 -13.51 -2.35
N TRP A 75 -2.72 -13.49 -1.41
CA TRP A 75 -1.77 -14.59 -1.24
C TRP A 75 -2.39 -15.87 -0.70
N ALA A 76 -3.42 -15.78 0.14
CA ALA A 76 -4.15 -16.94 0.62
C ALA A 76 -4.80 -17.71 -0.55
N ASP A 77 -5.43 -17.00 -1.49
CA ASP A 77 -6.06 -17.62 -2.66
C ASP A 77 -5.02 -18.07 -3.69
N TRP A 78 -3.97 -17.28 -3.93
CA TRP A 78 -2.91 -17.64 -4.86
C TRP A 78 -2.20 -18.94 -4.48
N ASN A 79 -1.98 -19.15 -3.18
CA ASN A 79 -1.32 -20.35 -2.65
C ASN A 79 -2.32 -21.47 -2.32
N TYR A 80 -3.62 -21.30 -2.59
CA TYR A 80 -4.62 -22.28 -2.19
C TYR A 80 -4.48 -23.58 -3.02
N PRO A 81 -4.47 -24.77 -2.37
CA PRO A 81 -4.15 -26.04 -3.03
C PRO A 81 -5.04 -26.41 -4.23
N SER A 82 -6.29 -25.95 -4.30
CA SER A 82 -7.15 -26.25 -5.46
C SER A 82 -6.69 -25.60 -6.77
N TRP A 83 -5.77 -24.63 -6.72
CA TRP A 83 -5.06 -24.11 -7.90
C TRP A 83 -3.77 -24.92 -8.22
N GLY A 84 -3.32 -25.76 -7.29
CA GLY A 84 -2.18 -26.67 -7.43
C GLY A 84 -2.58 -28.10 -7.86
N ASP A 85 -3.73 -28.60 -7.40
CA ASP A 85 -4.23 -29.95 -7.72
C ASP A 85 -4.95 -30.03 -9.08
N GLN A 86 -5.32 -28.89 -9.68
CA GLN A 86 -5.78 -28.80 -11.08
C GLN A 86 -4.63 -28.59 -12.09
N ARG A 87 -3.37 -28.81 -11.70
CA ARG A 87 -2.29 -29.05 -12.66
C ARG A 87 -2.37 -30.48 -13.21
N GLU A 88 -3.55 -30.88 -13.70
CA GLU A 88 -3.58 -31.78 -14.84
C GLU A 88 -2.74 -31.07 -15.94
N GLU A 89 -1.89 -31.83 -16.63
CA GLU A 89 -0.80 -31.39 -17.51
C GLU A 89 -0.90 -29.95 -18.04
N PRO A 90 0.20 -29.16 -18.04
CA PRO A 90 0.14 -27.76 -18.46
C PRO A 90 -0.37 -27.67 -19.91
N GLU A 91 -1.67 -27.40 -20.05
CA GLU A 91 -2.23 -26.78 -21.23
C GLU A 91 -1.31 -25.61 -21.55
N TYR A 92 -0.85 -25.53 -22.80
CA TYR A 92 0.07 -24.50 -23.27
C TYR A 92 -0.34 -23.13 -22.72
N VAL A 93 0.41 -22.63 -21.73
CA VAL A 93 0.19 -21.30 -21.17
C VAL A 93 0.92 -20.32 -22.07
N ASP A 94 0.20 -19.34 -22.62
CA ASP A 94 0.79 -18.26 -23.41
C ASP A 94 2.00 -17.65 -22.64
N PRO A 95 3.22 -17.63 -23.22
CA PRO A 95 4.40 -17.06 -22.59
C PRO A 95 4.20 -15.62 -22.11
N LYS A 96 3.37 -14.83 -22.80
CA LYS A 96 3.02 -13.46 -22.38
C LYS A 96 2.20 -13.46 -21.10
N LEU A 97 1.25 -14.38 -20.98
CA LEU A 97 0.44 -14.54 -19.76
C LEU A 97 1.32 -14.99 -18.59
N GLN A 98 2.21 -15.97 -18.82
CA GLN A 98 3.16 -16.43 -17.80
C GLN A 98 4.09 -15.30 -17.33
N SER A 99 4.58 -14.48 -18.27
CA SER A 99 5.41 -13.31 -17.97
C SER A 99 4.64 -12.28 -17.13
N ARG A 100 3.41 -11.93 -17.52
CA ARG A 100 2.55 -10.99 -16.78
C ARG A 100 2.24 -11.48 -15.36
N VAL A 101 1.89 -12.76 -15.20
CA VAL A 101 1.66 -13.36 -13.89
C VAL A 101 2.91 -13.26 -13.02
N SER A 102 4.07 -13.56 -13.59
CA SER A 102 5.36 -13.47 -12.86
C SER A 102 5.65 -12.03 -12.40
N GLN A 103 5.36 -11.04 -13.25
CA GLN A 103 5.49 -9.62 -12.91
C GLN A 103 4.56 -9.21 -11.77
N VAL A 104 3.27 -9.57 -11.85
CA VAL A 104 2.28 -9.32 -10.79
C VAL A 104 2.75 -9.89 -9.46
N LEU A 105 3.20 -11.14 -9.43
CA LEU A 105 3.67 -11.78 -8.19
C LEU A 105 4.93 -11.10 -7.64
N SER A 106 5.83 -10.65 -8.51
CA SER A 106 7.03 -9.91 -8.11
C SER A 106 6.65 -8.59 -7.44
N LEU A 107 5.73 -7.82 -8.04
CA LEU A 107 5.23 -6.57 -7.47
C LEU A 107 4.53 -6.80 -6.13
N CYS A 108 3.67 -7.82 -6.02
CA CYS A 108 3.00 -8.15 -4.76
C CYS A 108 3.98 -8.56 -3.64
N ARG A 109 5.15 -9.13 -3.97
CA ARG A 109 6.21 -9.42 -2.99
C ARG A 109 6.94 -8.15 -2.57
N LEU A 110 7.31 -7.31 -3.54
CA LEU A 110 7.95 -6.02 -3.26
C LEU A 110 7.04 -5.14 -2.38
N LEU A 111 5.76 -5.07 -2.73
CA LEU A 111 4.75 -4.35 -1.96
C LEU A 111 4.67 -4.84 -0.52
N ARG A 112 4.74 -6.15 -0.28
CA ARG A 112 4.79 -6.72 1.06
C ARG A 112 5.98 -6.19 1.86
N THR A 113 7.18 -6.25 1.28
CA THR A 113 8.39 -5.76 1.95
C THR A 113 8.34 -4.25 2.21
N THR A 114 7.73 -3.48 1.30
CA THR A 114 7.51 -2.04 1.47
C THR A 114 6.53 -1.76 2.61
N ILE A 115 5.46 -2.55 2.75
CA ILE A 115 4.49 -2.44 3.84
C ILE A 115 5.14 -2.76 5.19
N GLU A 116 5.88 -3.86 5.29
CA GLU A 116 6.60 -4.24 6.51
C GLU A 116 7.56 -3.12 6.96
N THR A 117 8.32 -2.56 6.02
CA THR A 117 9.21 -1.41 6.28
C THR A 117 8.42 -0.17 6.72
N LEU A 118 7.26 0.09 6.11
CA LEU A 118 6.42 1.22 6.45
C LEU A 118 5.81 1.08 7.86
N GLU A 119 5.40 -0.12 8.25
CA GLU A 119 4.93 -0.42 9.62
C GLU A 119 5.99 -0.12 10.66
N GLU A 120 7.24 -0.55 10.42
CA GLU A 120 8.37 -0.24 11.31
C GLU A 120 8.60 1.27 11.42
N ARG A 121 8.57 1.99 10.29
CA ARG A 121 8.72 3.46 10.27
C ARG A 121 7.57 4.17 10.99
N VAL A 122 6.34 3.65 10.87
CA VAL A 122 5.17 4.18 11.59
C VAL A 122 5.35 4.04 13.09
N GLU A 123 5.78 2.87 13.58
CA GLU A 123 6.03 2.67 15.01
C GLU A 123 7.20 3.52 15.52
N GLN A 124 8.27 3.67 14.74
CA GLN A 124 9.37 4.59 15.06
C GLN A 124 8.89 6.04 15.18
N PHE A 125 8.08 6.52 14.23
CA PHE A 125 7.53 7.86 14.27
C PHE A 125 6.56 8.07 15.45
N LYS A 126 5.73 7.07 15.79
CA LYS A 126 4.88 7.11 16.99
C LYS A 126 5.72 7.27 18.27
N ALA A 127 6.86 6.60 18.34
CA ALA A 127 7.73 6.62 19.52
C ALA A 127 8.55 7.92 19.64
N SER A 128 9.09 8.41 18.53
CA SER A 128 10.04 9.54 18.54
C SER A 128 9.36 10.90 18.33
N CYS A 129 8.29 10.92 17.52
CA CYS A 129 7.69 12.10 16.91
C CYS A 129 8.72 13.06 16.25
N LEU A 130 9.86 12.53 15.81
CA LEU A 130 10.92 13.32 15.19
C LEU A 130 10.66 13.55 13.71
N GLN A 131 11.11 14.69 13.20
CA GLN A 131 10.95 15.05 11.79
C GLN A 131 11.76 14.15 10.85
N ALA A 132 12.87 13.58 11.32
CA ALA A 132 13.62 12.57 10.55
C ALA A 132 12.78 11.31 10.27
N ASP A 133 11.97 10.87 11.24
CA ASP A 133 11.08 9.72 11.06
C ASP A 133 9.91 10.04 10.14
N LEU A 134 9.39 11.27 10.22
CA LEU A 134 8.41 11.78 9.27
C LEU A 134 8.96 11.81 7.83
N HIS A 135 10.21 12.23 7.64
CA HIS A 135 10.86 12.21 6.33
C HIS A 135 11.00 10.77 5.80
N ARG A 136 11.36 9.81 6.67
CA ARG A 136 11.39 8.39 6.29
C ARG A 136 10.02 7.87 5.86
N LEU A 137 8.94 8.27 6.54
CA LEU A 137 7.57 7.93 6.12
C LEU A 137 7.24 8.51 4.74
N LYS A 138 7.71 9.73 4.46
CA LYS A 138 7.56 10.37 3.14
C LYS A 138 8.31 9.66 2.04
N GLU A 139 9.53 9.19 2.30
CA GLU A 139 10.28 8.37 1.34
C GLU A 139 9.52 7.09 0.97
N SER A 140 8.88 6.44 1.96
CA SER A 140 8.04 5.26 1.71
C SER A 140 6.85 5.55 0.80
N SER A 141 6.31 6.78 0.83
CA SER A 141 5.25 7.20 -0.09
C SER A 141 5.74 7.23 -1.54
N ALA A 142 6.95 7.73 -1.78
CA ALA A 142 7.54 7.76 -3.13
C ALA A 142 7.83 6.36 -3.66
N ASP A 143 8.29 5.44 -2.81
CA ASP A 143 8.49 4.04 -3.20
C ASP A 143 7.16 3.34 -3.48
N LEU A 144 6.13 3.61 -2.68
CA LEU A 144 4.78 3.10 -2.91
C LEU A 144 4.18 3.65 -4.22
N GLN A 145 4.44 4.91 -4.56
CA GLN A 145 3.99 5.53 -5.81
C GLN A 145 4.57 4.81 -7.04
N LYS A 146 5.85 4.42 -7.00
CA LYS A 146 6.48 3.63 -8.07
C LYS A 146 5.76 2.29 -8.25
N LEU A 147 5.52 1.58 -7.15
CA LEU A 147 4.82 0.29 -7.17
C LEU A 147 3.39 0.43 -7.70
N VAL A 148 2.64 1.44 -7.25
CA VAL A 148 1.27 1.72 -7.73
C VAL A 148 1.27 2.00 -9.25
N THR A 149 2.25 2.76 -9.74
CA THR A 149 2.40 3.05 -11.18
C THR A 149 2.68 1.78 -11.98
N GLU A 150 3.59 0.93 -11.49
CA GLU A 150 3.92 -0.35 -12.14
C GLU A 150 2.73 -1.32 -12.12
N MET A 151 2.00 -1.40 -11.00
CA MET A 151 0.80 -2.24 -10.88
C MET A 151 -0.32 -1.79 -11.83
N ASN A 152 -0.54 -0.48 -11.96
CA ASN A 152 -1.52 0.06 -12.90
C ASN A 152 -1.22 -0.33 -14.37
N GLY A 153 0.06 -0.48 -14.72
CA GLY A 153 0.46 -0.93 -16.06
C GLY A 153 0.16 -2.42 -16.35
N LEU A 154 -0.15 -3.20 -15.31
CA LEU A 154 -0.47 -4.64 -15.41
C LEU A 154 -1.97 -4.95 -15.29
N LEU A 155 -2.77 -3.98 -14.86
CA LEU A 155 -4.24 -4.07 -14.78
C LEU A 155 -4.88 -3.72 -16.14
#